data_AF-A0A352FQV4-F1
#
_entry.id   AF-A0A352FQV4-F1
#
_cell.length_a   1.000
_cell.length_b   1.000
_cell.length_c   1.000
_cell.angle_alpha   90.00
_cell.angle_beta   90.00
_cell.angle_gamma   90.00
#
_symmetry.space_group_name_H-M   'P 1'
#
loop_
_entity.id
_entity.type
_entity.pdbx_description
1 polymer ?
#
loop_
_entity_poly.entity_id
_entity_poly.type
_entity_poly.pdbx_seq_one_letter_code
_entity_poly.pdbx_strand_id
1 'polypeptide(L)' 'MGLNIPKAMSCREFKPVIEKFCADPKDFVSENQIVQMATFFGFQRTELKKVKAMAASEVKRSLIACEAP' A
#
# COMPACT_ATOMS: atom_id res chain seq x y z
N MET A 1 2.76 18.86 31.94
CA MET A 1 3.25 17.74 31.12
C MET A 1 3.27 18.17 29.67
N GLY A 2 4.40 18.67 29.16
CA GLY A 2 4.54 19.08 27.76
C GLY A 2 4.83 17.87 26.88
N LEU A 3 3.83 17.41 26.13
CA LEU A 3 4.02 16.32 25.17
C LEU A 3 4.74 16.88 23.94
N ASN A 4 5.97 16.40 23.70
CA ASN A 4 6.73 16.68 22.48
C ASN A 4 6.05 15.96 21.31
N ILE A 5 5.06 16.60 20.69
CA ILE A 5 4.44 16.10 19.46
C ILE A 5 5.49 16.20 18.35
N PRO A 6 5.87 15.10 17.70
CA PRO A 6 6.85 15.12 16.62
C PRO A 6 6.40 16.06 15.51
N LYS A 7 7.29 16.96 15.08
CA LYS A 7 7.05 17.93 13.98
C LYS A 7 6.64 17.26 12.66
N ALA A 8 6.97 15.99 12.50
CA ALA A 8 6.48 15.13 11.42
C ALA A 8 6.20 13.73 11.99
N MET A 9 4.97 13.26 11.83
CA MET A 9 4.58 11.87 12.05
C MET A 9 4.92 11.05 10.79
N SER A 10 6.21 10.95 10.43
CA SER A 10 6.61 10.09 9.32
C SER A 10 6.81 8.67 9.83
N CYS A 11 6.04 7.71 9.33
CA CYS A 11 6.25 6.31 9.66
C CYS A 11 7.45 5.78 8.84
N ARG A 12 8.67 5.91 9.37
CA ARG A 12 9.90 5.40 8.72
C ARG A 12 9.80 3.90 8.42
N GLU A 13 9.12 3.16 9.30
CA GLU A 13 8.90 1.73 9.21
C GLU A 13 7.68 1.34 8.35
N PHE A 14 7.02 2.32 7.71
CA PHE A 14 5.90 2.02 6.82
C PHE A 14 6.37 1.16 5.64
N LYS A 15 5.95 -0.10 5.69
CA LYS A 15 6.08 -1.11 4.64
C LYS A 15 4.67 -1.47 4.18
N PRO A 16 4.21 -0.92 3.05
CA PRO A 16 2.92 -1.33 2.50
C PRO A 16 3.03 -2.79 2.02
N VAL A 17 2.07 -3.61 2.44
CA VAL A 17 1.90 -5.00 2.00
C VAL A 17 0.41 -5.22 1.71
N ILE A 18 0.08 -6.11 0.78
CA ILE A 18 -1.28 -6.21 0.24
C ILE A 18 -2.33 -6.57 1.30
N GLU A 19 -1.94 -7.34 2.32
CA GLU A 19 -2.79 -7.77 3.45
C GLU A 19 -3.19 -6.61 4.37
N LYS A 20 -2.58 -5.43 4.21
CA LYS A 20 -2.99 -4.20 4.90
C LYS A 20 -4.03 -3.40 4.13
N PHE A 21 -4.29 -3.77 2.87
CA PHE A 21 -5.26 -3.11 2.00
C PHE A 21 -6.45 -4.04 1.68
N CYS A 22 -6.19 -5.33 1.50
CA CYS A 22 -7.21 -6.33 1.23
C CYS A 22 -7.30 -7.34 2.39
N ALA A 23 -8.50 -7.74 2.77
CA ALA A 23 -8.72 -8.76 3.79
C ALA A 23 -8.34 -10.16 3.26
N ASP A 24 -8.72 -10.46 2.01
CA ASP A 24 -8.18 -11.57 1.23
C ASP A 24 -7.34 -10.99 0.07
N PRO A 25 -6.10 -11.44 -0.16
CA PRO A 25 -5.32 -11.03 -1.33
C PRO A 25 -6.04 -11.21 -2.68
N LYS A 26 -7.03 -12.10 -2.77
CA LYS A 26 -7.88 -12.29 -3.95
C LYS A 26 -8.81 -11.11 -4.24
N ASP A 27 -9.09 -10.27 -3.25
CA ASP A 27 -9.88 -9.05 -3.41
C ASP A 27 -9.09 -7.93 -4.11
N PHE A 28 -7.81 -8.18 -4.41
CA PHE A 28 -7.01 -7.30 -5.26
C PHE A 28 -7.52 -7.36 -6.70
N VAL A 29 -8.06 -6.23 -7.18
CA VAL A 29 -8.59 -6.11 -8.54
C VAL A 29 -7.58 -5.41 -9.45
N SER A 30 -6.95 -4.34 -8.98
CA SER A 30 -6.01 -3.57 -9.79
C SER A 30 -5.10 -2.67 -8.95
N GLU A 31 -4.00 -2.22 -9.56
CA GLU A 31 -3.12 -1.21 -8.96
C GLU A 31 -3.88 0.06 -8.55
N ASN A 32 -4.81 0.51 -9.39
CA ASN A 32 -5.53 1.76 -9.18
C ASN A 32 -6.43 1.72 -7.92
N GLN A 33 -7.04 0.56 -7.60
CA GLN A 33 -7.81 0.37 -6.36
C GLN A 33 -6.97 0.72 -5.13
N ILE A 34 -5.76 0.16 -5.04
CA ILE A 34 -4.85 0.34 -3.90
C ILE A 34 -4.36 1.78 -3.81
N VAL A 35 -4.02 2.39 -4.96
CA VAL A 35 -3.54 3.78 -5.02
C VAL A 35 -4.63 4.77 -4.62
N GLN A 36 -5.88 4.55 -5.08
CA GLN A 36 -7.01 5.38 -4.70
C GLN A 36 -7.32 5.26 -3.21
N MET A 37 -7.33 4.03 -2.67
CA MET A 37 -7.56 3.80 -1.25
C MET A 37 -6.48 4.47 -0.39
N ALA A 38 -5.21 4.32 -0.75
CA ALA A 38 -4.12 4.99 -0.04
C ALA A 38 -4.25 6.53 -0.10
N THR A 39 -4.62 7.07 -1.26
CA THR A 39 -4.85 8.52 -1.38
C THR A 39 -5.99 8.99 -0.49
N PHE A 40 -7.10 8.24 -0.44
CA PHE A 40 -8.25 8.53 0.42
C PHE A 40 -7.89 8.55 1.91
N PHE A 41 -7.08 7.59 2.37
CA PHE A 41 -6.58 7.54 3.75
C PHE A 41 -5.43 8.51 4.04
N GLY A 42 -5.09 9.40 3.11
CA GLY A 42 -4.14 10.49 3.34
C GLY A 42 -2.67 10.11 3.16
N PHE A 43 -2.36 8.96 2.55
CA PHE A 43 -0.99 8.64 2.17
C PHE A 43 -0.51 9.62 1.09
N GLN A 44 0.65 10.22 1.31
CA GLN A 44 1.20 11.24 0.42
C GLN A 44 2.69 11.00 0.13
N ARG A 45 3.20 11.66 -0.92
CA ARG A 45 4.64 11.75 -1.25
C ARG A 45 5.34 10.39 -1.22
N THR A 46 6.26 10.19 -0.27
CA THR A 46 7.10 9.00 -0.16
C THR A 46 6.30 7.76 0.19
N GLU A 47 5.27 7.88 1.03
CA GLU A 47 4.44 6.73 1.40
C GLU A 47 3.58 6.29 0.21
N LEU A 48 2.97 7.24 -0.50
CA LEU A 48 2.22 6.93 -1.72
C LEU A 48 3.12 6.31 -2.80
N LYS A 49 4.38 6.75 -2.94
CA LYS A 49 5.36 6.10 -3.84
C LYS A 49 5.62 4.65 -3.46
N LYS A 50 5.79 4.34 -2.17
CA LYS A 50 5.95 2.96 -1.70
C LYS A 50 4.71 2.10 -2.00
N VAL A 51 3.51 2.65 -1.79
CA VAL A 51 2.25 1.96 -2.09
C VAL A 51 2.14 1.64 -3.58
N LYS A 52 2.43 2.60 -4.46
CA LYS A 52 2.44 2.38 -5.92
C LYS A 52 3.40 1.25 -6.32
N ALA A 53 4.62 1.27 -5.79
CA ALA A 53 5.61 0.24 -6.06
C ALA A 53 5.17 -1.16 -5.58
N MET A 54 4.54 -1.24 -4.40
CA MET A 54 3.94 -2.48 -3.90
C MET A 54 2.81 -2.95 -4.82
N ALA A 55 1.85 -2.10 -5.14
CA ALA A 55 0.70 -2.46 -5.95
C ALA A 55 1.10 -2.92 -7.36
N ALA A 56 2.09 -2.26 -7.99
CA ALA A 56 2.66 -2.70 -9.26
C ALA A 56 3.37 -4.08 -9.15
N SER A 57 3.93 -4.41 -7.99
CA SER A 57 4.54 -5.72 -7.74
C SER A 57 3.47 -6.80 -7.56
N GLU A 58 2.34 -6.48 -6.92
CA GLU A 58 1.21 -7.41 -6.79
C GLU A 58 0.52 -7.68 -8.12
N VAL A 59 0.39 -6.70 -9.02
CA VAL A 59 -0.08 -6.97 -10.40
C VAL A 59 0.75 -8.06 -11.07
N LYS A 60 2.08 -7.96 -10.98
CA LYS A 60 2.98 -8.99 -11.54
C LYS A 60 2.76 -10.34 -10.87
N ARG A 61 2.54 -10.36 -9.56
CA ARG A 61 2.31 -11.59 -8.79
C ARG A 61 1.00 -12.28 -9.16
N SER A 62 -0.07 -11.51 -9.32
CA SER A 62 -1.39 -12.00 -9.73
C SER A 62 -1.38 -12.55 -11.16
N LEU A 63 -0.61 -11.95 -12.07
CA LEU A 63 -0.44 -12.48 -13.43
C LEU A 63 0.23 -13.86 -13.43
N ILE A 64 1.25 -14.06 -12.60
CA ILE A 64 1.93 -15.36 -12.46
C ILE A 64 1.01 -16.41 -11.82
N ALA A 65 0.13 -16.00 -10.90
CA ALA A 65 -0.83 -16.90 -10.26
C ALA A 65 -1.94 -17.40 -11.19
N CYS A 66 -2.26 -16.65 -12.26
CA CYS A 66 -3.18 -17.11 -13.32
C CYS A 66 -2.53 -18.11 -14.30
N GLU A 67 -1.22 -18.31 -14.26
CA GLU A 67 -0.47 -19.24 -15.14
C GLU A 67 -0.07 -20.57 -14.46
N ALA A 68 -0.56 -20.85 -13.25
CA ALA A 68 -0.31 -22.14 -12.61
C ALA A 68 -1.32 -23.20 -13.11
N PRO A 69 -0.87 -24.32 -13.71
CA PRO A 69 -1.72 -25.43 -14.17
C PRO A 69 -2.34 -26.24 -13.02
#